data_AF-A0AAV5AFV5-F1
#
_entry.id   AF-A0AAV5AFV5-F1
#
_cell.length_a   1.000
_cell.length_b   1.000
_cell.length_c   1.000
_cell.angle_alpha   90.00
_cell.angle_beta   90.00
_cell.angle_gamma   90.00
#
_symmetry.space_group_name_H-M   'P 1'
#
loop_
_entity.id
_entity.type
_entity.pdbx_description
1 polymer ?
#
loop_
_entity_poly.entity_id
_entity_poly.type
_entity_poly.pdbx_seq_one_letter_code
_entity_poly.pdbx_strand_id
1 'polypeptide(L)'
;MFWIWIHLLQFCVSNQSNSPEEDAINKSWRPIPAGRISLSQTKILRYYLCAGCLALSLHHNVLLASILICLSTTAYNDLGLHRHMVWRNLCNAVGYASFELGATQLAGSRTLPISTIVALVTSSLIIFTTIQAADFRDEKGDRMEGKLTLPIAFPELSRVGTSLLLVFWSNLISTFWSIDVSLSPPLLCMAFIVACRFYRYRNPEADRKSYLLYNSNRGWREPYT
;
A
#
# COMPACT_ATOMS: atom_id res chain seq x y z
N MET A 1 5.18 16.65 6.98
CA MET A 1 5.49 16.13 5.63
C MET A 1 6.80 15.34 5.58
N PHE A 2 7.97 15.92 5.87
CA PHE A 2 9.28 15.21 5.79
C PHE A 2 9.32 13.84 6.49
N TRP A 3 8.75 13.74 7.69
CA TRP A 3 8.67 12.48 8.45
C TRP A 3 7.99 11.33 7.68
N ILE A 4 6.90 11.61 6.95
CA ILE A 4 6.19 10.60 6.15
C ILE A 4 7.08 10.14 5.00
N TRP A 5 7.75 11.08 4.32
CA TRP A 5 8.57 10.81 3.16
C TRP A 5 9.79 9.95 3.51
N ILE A 6 10.45 10.22 4.64
CA ILE A 6 11.62 9.42 5.04
C ILE A 6 11.24 8.00 5.46
N HIS A 7 10.09 7.80 6.12
CA HIS A 7 9.57 6.47 6.44
C HIS A 7 9.11 5.72 5.18
N LEU A 8 8.48 6.42 4.23
CA LEU A 8 8.14 5.83 2.94
C LEU A 8 9.40 5.41 2.17
N LEU A 9 10.45 6.25 2.19
CA LEU A 9 11.74 5.90 1.61
C LEU A 9 12.34 4.68 2.30
N GLN A 10 12.30 4.60 3.63
CA GLN A 10 12.76 3.46 4.41
C GLN A 10 12.05 2.16 4.00
N PHE A 11 10.73 2.18 3.86
CA PHE A 11 9.96 1.03 3.38
C PHE A 11 10.33 0.66 1.94
N CYS A 12 10.35 1.63 1.02
CA CYS A 12 10.65 1.40 -0.40
C CYS A 12 12.07 0.86 -0.63
N VAL A 13 13.06 1.36 0.11
CA VAL A 13 14.45 0.86 0.07
C VAL A 13 14.50 -0.56 0.61
N SER A 14 13.80 -0.85 1.71
CA SER A 14 13.74 -2.20 2.27
C SER A 14 13.11 -3.20 1.30
N ASN A 15 11.96 -2.85 0.71
CA ASN A 15 11.26 -3.71 -0.24
C ASN A 15 12.10 -4.04 -1.47
N GLN A 16 12.68 -3.02 -2.11
CA GLN A 16 13.50 -3.22 -3.32
C GLN A 16 14.78 -4.01 -3.04
N SER A 17 15.33 -3.92 -1.83
CA SER A 17 16.53 -4.68 -1.46
C SER A 17 16.30 -6.18 -1.27
N ASN A 18 15.03 -6.62 -1.13
CA ASN A 18 14.67 -8.03 -0.92
C ASN A 18 14.19 -8.75 -2.19
N SER A 19 13.62 -8.03 -3.15
CA SER A 19 13.11 -8.63 -4.41
C SER A 19 13.61 -7.91 -5.67
N PRO A 20 14.93 -7.77 -5.89
CA PRO A 20 15.46 -7.07 -7.06
C PRO A 20 15.16 -7.79 -8.37
N GLU A 21 15.07 -9.12 -8.37
CA GLU A 21 14.74 -9.91 -9.58
C GLU A 21 13.27 -9.73 -9.99
N GLU A 22 12.35 -9.74 -9.02
CA GLU A 22 10.92 -9.45 -9.26
C GLU A 22 10.76 -8.05 -9.88
N ASP A 23 11.46 -7.08 -9.29
CA ASP A 23 11.45 -5.70 -9.76
C ASP A 23 12.08 -5.56 -11.15
N ALA A 24 13.10 -6.34 -11.49
CA ALA A 24 13.66 -6.31 -12.84
C ALA A 24 12.63 -6.73 -13.91
N ILE A 25 11.70 -7.63 -13.56
CA ILE A 25 10.66 -8.12 -14.48
C ILE A 25 9.48 -7.16 -14.54
N ASN A 26 8.94 -6.77 -13.38
CA ASN A 26 7.73 -5.95 -13.31
C ASN A 26 8.01 -4.45 -13.50
N LYS A 27 9.18 -3.98 -13.03
CA LYS A 27 9.48 -2.56 -12.73
C LYS A 27 10.95 -2.25 -13.03
N SER A 28 11.43 -2.61 -14.22
CA SER A 28 12.85 -2.48 -14.65
C SER A 28 13.42 -1.05 -14.50
N TRP A 29 12.55 -0.05 -14.45
CA TRP A 29 12.90 1.34 -14.19
C TRP A 29 13.31 1.64 -12.74
N ARG A 30 13.12 0.73 -11.78
CA ARG A 30 13.48 0.93 -10.36
C ARG A 30 14.99 1.11 -10.16
N PRO A 31 15.45 1.85 -9.13
CA PRO A 31 16.86 2.13 -8.88
C PRO A 31 17.83 0.95 -8.96
N ILE A 32 17.51 -0.21 -8.35
CA ILE A 32 18.40 -1.38 -8.38
C ILE A 32 18.44 -2.02 -9.79
N PRO A 33 17.31 -2.43 -10.41
CA PRO A 33 17.34 -3.02 -11.76
C PRO A 33 17.92 -2.09 -12.83
N ALA A 34 17.72 -0.78 -12.70
CA ALA A 34 18.28 0.22 -13.62
C ALA A 34 19.77 0.54 -13.36
N GLY A 35 20.41 -0.13 -12.39
CA GLY A 35 21.83 0.06 -12.06
C GLY A 35 22.18 1.42 -11.45
N ARG A 36 21.20 2.18 -10.93
CA ARG A 36 21.43 3.51 -10.33
C ARG A 36 22.02 3.42 -8.92
N ILE A 37 21.85 2.29 -8.26
CA ILE A 37 22.42 1.98 -6.94
C ILE A 37 22.65 0.47 -6.85
N SER A 38 23.77 0.05 -6.25
CA SER A 38 24.04 -1.37 -6.05
C SER A 38 23.18 -1.97 -4.92
N LEU A 39 22.98 -3.29 -4.96
CA LEU A 39 22.26 -4.01 -3.91
C LEU A 39 22.93 -3.86 -2.53
N SER A 40 24.27 -3.90 -2.48
CA SER A 40 25.04 -3.73 -1.24
C SER A 40 24.85 -2.33 -0.64
N GLN A 41 24.95 -1.27 -1.46
CA GLN A 41 24.66 0.10 -1.03
C GLN A 41 23.22 0.26 -0.54
N THR A 42 22.25 -0.37 -1.23
CA THR A 42 20.84 -0.30 -0.83
C THR A 42 20.59 -0.98 0.52
N LYS A 43 21.22 -2.14 0.78
CA LYS A 43 21.14 -2.81 2.08
C LYS A 43 21.73 -1.98 3.21
N ILE A 44 22.85 -1.29 2.98
CA ILE A 44 23.44 -0.36 3.94
C ILE A 44 22.50 0.82 4.20
N LEU A 45 21.99 1.44 3.13
CA LEU A 45 21.05 2.57 3.22
C LEU A 45 19.78 2.20 4.01
N ARG A 46 19.27 0.98 3.85
CA ARG A 46 18.12 0.45 4.60
C ARG A 46 18.30 0.57 6.12
N TYR A 47 19.46 0.18 6.64
CA TYR A 47 19.73 0.23 8.09
C TYR A 47 19.89 1.66 8.59
N TYR A 48 20.59 2.52 7.85
CA TYR A 48 20.69 3.93 8.20
C TYR A 48 19.34 4.64 8.18
N LEU A 49 18.48 4.33 7.21
CA LEU A 49 17.13 4.88 7.14
C LEU A 49 16.27 4.41 8.31
N CYS A 50 16.35 3.13 8.70
CA CYS A 50 15.64 2.61 9.87
C CYS A 50 16.06 3.34 11.15
N ALA A 51 17.37 3.45 11.42
CA ALA A 51 17.90 4.16 12.58
C ALA A 51 17.53 5.65 12.56
N GLY A 52 17.66 6.30 11.40
CA GLY A 52 17.30 7.70 11.22
C GLY A 52 15.81 7.98 11.42
N CYS A 53 14.94 7.08 10.95
CA CYS A 53 13.49 7.16 11.16
C CYS A 53 13.13 7.07 12.65
N LEU A 54 13.73 6.13 13.38
CA LEU A 54 13.52 5.99 14.82
C LEU A 54 14.03 7.21 15.60
N ALA A 55 15.23 7.70 15.28
CA ALA A 55 15.80 8.88 15.92
C ALA A 55 14.96 10.15 15.67
N LEU A 56 14.53 10.37 14.43
CA LEU A 56 13.65 11.48 14.07
C LEU A 56 12.31 11.40 14.82
N SER A 57 11.76 10.19 14.96
CA SER A 57 10.48 9.96 15.64
C SER A 57 10.58 10.12 17.15
N LEU A 58 11.71 9.74 17.74
CA LEU A 58 12.03 10.03 19.14
C LEU A 58 12.05 11.54 19.37
N HIS A 59 12.74 12.30 18.52
CA HIS A 59 12.82 13.76 18.61
C HIS A 59 11.43 14.43 18.57
N HIS A 60 10.53 13.94 17.72
CA HIS A 60 9.17 14.47 17.58
C HIS A 60 8.13 13.85 18.53
N ASN A 61 8.54 12.95 19.43
CA ASN A 61 7.65 12.21 20.34
C ASN A 61 6.55 11.41 19.61
N VAL A 62 6.87 10.78 18.47
CA VAL A 62 5.99 9.88 17.69
C VAL A 62 6.63 8.51 17.49
N LEU A 63 7.47 8.10 18.44
CA LEU A 63 8.30 6.90 18.36
C LEU A 63 7.49 5.61 18.15
N LEU A 64 6.32 5.47 18.81
CA LEU A 64 5.48 4.28 18.66
C LEU A 64 5.08 4.03 17.21
N ALA A 65 4.65 5.06 16.48
CA ALA A 65 4.30 4.96 15.07
C ALA A 65 5.49 4.47 14.23
N SER A 66 6.68 5.01 14.49
CA SER A 66 7.91 4.61 13.79
C SER A 66 8.32 3.17 14.08
N ILE A 67 8.24 2.74 15.35
CA ILE A 67 8.50 1.34 15.74
C ILE A 67 7.56 0.40 14.98
N LEU A 68 6.26 0.72 14.92
CA LEU A 68 5.28 -0.11 14.22
C LEU A 68 5.54 -0.13 12.70
N ILE A 69 5.96 0.98 12.09
CA ILE A 69 6.39 1.00 10.67
C ILE A 69 7.63 0.13 10.44
N CYS A 70 8.65 0.24 11.30
CA CYS A 70 9.85 -0.57 11.18
C CYS A 70 9.55 -2.06 11.38
N LEU A 71 8.76 -2.42 12.40
CA LEU A 71 8.36 -3.80 12.67
C LEU A 71 7.51 -4.37 11.53
N SER A 72 6.52 -3.63 11.04
CA SER A 72 5.72 -4.07 9.89
C SER A 72 6.57 -4.20 8.63
N THR A 73 7.53 -3.31 8.39
CA THR A 73 8.47 -3.42 7.27
C THR A 73 9.34 -4.68 7.37
N THR A 74 9.90 -4.95 8.56
CA THR A 74 10.73 -6.14 8.80
C THR A 74 9.91 -7.41 8.68
N ALA A 75 8.70 -7.44 9.25
CA ALA A 75 7.81 -8.58 9.14
C ALA A 75 7.39 -8.83 7.68
N TYR A 76 7.06 -7.75 6.95
CA TYR A 76 6.71 -7.82 5.54
C TYR A 76 7.87 -8.38 4.70
N ASN A 77 9.06 -7.81 4.82
CA ASN A 77 10.20 -8.12 3.96
C ASN A 77 11.03 -9.30 4.47
N ASP A 78 11.66 -9.14 5.64
CA ASP A 78 12.67 -10.06 6.17
C ASP A 78 12.07 -11.38 6.67
N LEU A 79 10.85 -11.36 7.21
CA LEU A 79 10.14 -12.58 7.61
C LEU A 79 9.33 -13.20 6.45
N GLY A 80 9.40 -12.61 5.25
CA GLY A 80 8.72 -13.13 4.06
C GLY A 80 7.19 -13.11 4.12
N LEU A 81 6.58 -12.38 5.07
CA LEU A 81 5.12 -12.37 5.23
C LEU A 81 4.39 -11.80 4.01
N HIS A 82 5.07 -10.99 3.20
CA HIS A 82 4.53 -10.49 1.94
C HIS A 82 4.13 -11.59 0.94
N ARG A 83 4.69 -12.80 1.07
CA ARG A 83 4.40 -13.95 0.19
C ARG A 83 3.04 -14.60 0.50
N HIS A 84 2.48 -14.34 1.68
CA HIS A 84 1.22 -14.89 2.14
C HIS A 84 0.13 -13.81 2.16
N MET A 85 -0.96 -14.04 1.44
CA MET A 85 -2.07 -13.09 1.27
C MET A 85 -2.51 -12.37 2.56
N VAL A 86 -2.87 -13.12 3.62
CA VAL A 86 -3.42 -12.54 4.86
C VAL A 86 -2.35 -11.72 5.59
N TRP A 87 -1.14 -12.26 5.73
CA TRP A 87 -0.06 -11.61 6.45
C TRP A 87 0.46 -10.37 5.72
N ARG A 88 0.55 -10.43 4.39
CA ARG A 88 0.85 -9.27 3.55
C ARG A 88 -0.17 -8.16 3.76
N ASN A 89 -1.46 -8.48 3.73
CA ASN A 89 -2.52 -7.48 3.93
C ASN A 89 -2.47 -6.90 5.34
N LEU A 90 -2.23 -7.73 6.36
CA LEU A 90 -2.09 -7.30 7.75
C LEU A 90 -0.89 -6.37 7.93
N CYS A 91 0.28 -6.73 7.42
CA CYS A 91 1.48 -5.90 7.48
C CYS A 91 1.26 -4.53 6.81
N ASN A 92 0.62 -4.51 5.64
CA ASN A 92 0.26 -3.25 4.98
C ASN A 92 -0.71 -2.44 5.83
N ALA A 93 -1.80 -3.04 6.33
CA ALA A 93 -2.77 -2.34 7.16
C ALA A 93 -2.13 -1.71 8.40
N VAL A 94 -1.29 -2.47 9.12
CA VAL A 94 -0.54 -1.96 10.29
C VAL A 94 0.43 -0.86 9.87
N GLY A 95 1.14 -1.01 8.76
CA GLY A 95 2.06 0.00 8.23
C GLY A 95 1.34 1.32 7.94
N TYR A 96 0.27 1.28 7.15
CA TYR A 96 -0.56 2.45 6.81
C TYR A 96 -1.18 3.09 8.06
N ALA A 97 -1.77 2.30 8.96
CA ALA A 97 -2.30 2.78 10.23
C ALA A 97 -1.25 3.54 11.04
N SER A 98 -0.01 3.03 11.04
CA SER A 98 1.11 3.64 11.76
C SER A 98 1.59 4.93 11.09
N PHE A 99 1.59 5.00 9.76
CA PHE A 99 1.82 6.26 9.03
C PHE A 99 0.77 7.32 9.39
N GLU A 100 -0.50 6.95 9.37
CA GLU A 100 -1.61 7.86 9.69
C GLU A 100 -1.57 8.31 11.15
N LEU A 101 -1.29 7.40 12.08
CA LEU A 101 -1.10 7.70 13.50
C LEU A 101 0.03 8.72 13.71
N GLY A 102 1.23 8.44 13.16
CA GLY A 102 2.39 9.32 13.30
C GLY A 102 2.15 10.69 12.66
N ALA A 103 1.54 10.73 11.47
CA ALA A 103 1.17 11.98 10.80
C ALA A 103 0.16 12.80 11.63
N THR A 104 -0.84 12.15 12.21
CA THR A 104 -1.87 12.80 13.02
C THR A 104 -1.28 13.37 14.31
N GLN A 105 -0.39 12.63 14.98
CA GLN A 105 0.30 13.11 16.18
C GLN A 105 1.23 14.30 15.87
N LEU A 106 1.93 14.27 14.72
CA LEU A 106 2.76 15.39 14.25
C LEU A 106 1.94 16.62 13.89
N ALA A 107 0.70 16.45 13.41
CA ALA A 107 -0.21 17.56 13.11
C ALA A 107 -0.76 18.27 14.37
N GLY A 108 -0.43 17.78 15.57
CA GLY A 108 -0.77 18.41 16.85
C GLY A 108 -1.76 17.64 17.71
N SER A 109 -2.31 16.52 17.22
CA SER A 109 -3.28 15.71 17.98
C SER A 109 -2.58 14.67 18.85
N ARG A 110 -2.07 15.10 20.02
CA ARG A 110 -1.42 14.19 20.98
C ARG A 110 -2.41 13.24 21.63
N THR A 111 -3.59 13.75 21.97
CA THR A 111 -4.75 12.95 22.36
C THR A 111 -5.62 12.74 21.14
N LEU A 112 -5.93 11.49 20.83
CA LEU A 112 -6.76 11.16 19.68
C LEU A 112 -8.23 11.17 20.11
N PRO A 113 -9.07 12.06 19.58
CA PRO A 113 -10.50 11.96 19.81
C PRO A 113 -11.02 10.64 19.20
N ILE A 114 -12.16 10.16 19.72
CA ILE A 114 -12.77 8.90 19.27
C ILE A 114 -12.99 8.91 17.76
N SER A 115 -13.40 10.05 17.18
CA SER A 115 -13.56 10.20 15.73
C SER A 115 -12.28 9.92 14.95
N THR A 116 -11.12 10.38 15.43
CA THR A 116 -9.83 10.08 14.82
C THR A 116 -9.46 8.61 14.95
N ILE A 117 -9.72 7.99 16.10
CA ILE A 117 -9.48 6.54 16.28
C ILE A 117 -10.34 5.74 15.32
N VAL A 118 -11.64 6.09 15.20
CA VAL A 118 -12.57 5.47 14.25
C VAL A 118 -12.09 5.65 12.81
N ALA A 119 -11.59 6.83 12.44
CA ALA A 119 -11.03 7.06 11.11
C ALA A 119 -9.78 6.20 10.84
N LEU A 120 -8.84 6.10 11.79
CA LEU A 120 -7.65 5.26 11.68
C LEU A 120 -8.01 3.78 11.54
N VAL A 121 -8.93 3.28 12.36
CA VAL A 121 -9.40 1.87 12.30
C VAL A 121 -10.10 1.62 10.97
N THR A 122 -10.97 2.53 10.54
CA THR A 122 -11.68 2.43 9.26
C THR A 122 -10.71 2.39 8.08
N SER A 123 -9.71 3.28 8.04
CA SER A 123 -8.67 3.27 7.02
C SER A 123 -7.88 1.96 7.03
N SER A 124 -7.49 1.49 8.21
CA SER A 124 -6.78 0.21 8.38
C SER A 124 -7.57 -0.97 7.82
N LEU A 125 -8.89 -1.02 8.06
CA LEU A 125 -9.77 -2.08 7.56
C LEU A 125 -9.96 -2.00 6.03
N ILE A 126 -10.05 -0.80 5.47
CA ILE A 126 -10.06 -0.58 4.02
C ILE A 126 -8.78 -1.16 3.43
N ILE A 127 -7.61 -0.71 3.90
CA ILE A 127 -6.31 -1.21 3.42
C ILE A 127 -6.22 -2.73 3.56
N PHE A 128 -6.55 -3.28 4.73
CA PHE A 128 -6.51 -4.73 4.96
C PHE A 128 -7.34 -5.53 3.94
N THR A 129 -8.49 -5.01 3.55
CA THR A 129 -9.42 -5.71 2.66
C THR A 129 -9.23 -5.38 1.18
N THR A 130 -8.63 -4.25 0.82
CA THR A 130 -8.53 -3.78 -0.58
C THR A 130 -7.11 -3.68 -1.12
N ILE A 131 -6.06 -3.79 -0.31
CA ILE A 131 -4.65 -3.68 -0.79
C ILE A 131 -4.30 -4.71 -1.87
N GLN A 132 -4.97 -5.86 -1.88
CA GLN A 132 -4.89 -6.90 -2.91
C GLN A 132 -5.28 -6.42 -4.33
N ALA A 133 -5.89 -5.24 -4.47
CA ALA A 133 -6.11 -4.62 -5.77
C ALA A 133 -4.79 -4.38 -6.54
N ALA A 134 -3.66 -4.23 -5.83
CA ALA A 134 -2.34 -4.12 -6.44
C ALA A 134 -1.86 -5.42 -7.08
N ASP A 135 -2.25 -6.57 -6.53
CA ASP A 135 -1.78 -7.89 -6.96
C ASP A 135 -2.19 -8.21 -8.40
N PHE A 136 -3.31 -7.66 -8.89
CA PHE A 136 -3.79 -7.96 -10.24
C PHE A 136 -2.79 -7.55 -11.33
N ARG A 137 -2.12 -6.42 -11.17
CA ARG A 137 -1.09 -5.98 -12.14
C ARG A 137 0.26 -6.67 -11.95
N ASP A 138 0.51 -7.18 -10.75
CA ASP A 138 1.79 -7.78 -10.34
C ASP A 138 1.75 -9.33 -10.42
N GLU A 139 0.60 -9.93 -10.81
CA GLU A 139 0.33 -11.38 -10.82
C GLU A 139 1.41 -12.21 -11.53
N LYS A 140 1.89 -11.75 -12.69
CA LYS A 140 2.91 -12.47 -13.45
C LYS A 140 4.22 -12.59 -12.66
N GLY A 141 4.70 -11.48 -12.10
CA GLY A 141 5.91 -11.46 -11.27
C GLY A 141 5.73 -12.27 -9.99
N ASP A 142 4.59 -12.11 -9.32
CA ASP A 142 4.24 -12.87 -8.11
C ASP A 142 4.25 -14.39 -8.37
N ARG A 143 3.73 -14.82 -9.53
CA ARG A 143 3.72 -16.24 -9.93
C ARG A 143 5.13 -16.77 -10.18
N MET A 144 6.02 -16.00 -10.80
CA MET A 144 7.42 -16.40 -11.04
C MET A 144 8.23 -16.50 -9.74
N GLU A 145 7.90 -15.69 -8.74
CA GLU A 145 8.52 -15.74 -7.39
C GLU A 145 7.85 -16.77 -6.46
N GLY A 146 6.82 -17.47 -6.94
CA GLY A 146 6.10 -18.50 -6.20
C GLY A 146 5.29 -17.95 -5.02
N LYS A 147 4.80 -16.70 -5.11
CA LYS A 147 3.90 -16.12 -4.11
C LYS A 147 2.49 -16.66 -4.26
N LEU A 148 1.78 -16.75 -3.14
CA LEU A 148 0.38 -17.17 -3.10
C LEU A 148 -0.52 -15.96 -2.79
N THR A 149 -0.60 -15.05 -3.76
CA THR A 149 -1.45 -13.84 -3.69
C THR A 149 -2.91 -14.17 -4.01
N LEU A 150 -3.85 -13.27 -3.66
CA LEU A 150 -5.27 -13.56 -3.82
C LEU A 150 -5.67 -13.85 -5.29
N PRO A 151 -5.19 -13.10 -6.29
CA PRO A 151 -5.50 -13.41 -7.69
C PRO A 151 -4.93 -14.74 -8.18
N ILE A 152 -3.83 -15.21 -7.59
CA ILE A 152 -3.21 -16.50 -7.93
C ILE A 152 -3.97 -17.66 -7.28
N ALA A 153 -4.31 -17.52 -5.99
CA ALA A 153 -4.97 -18.58 -5.21
C ALA A 153 -6.46 -18.73 -5.57
N PHE A 154 -7.16 -17.62 -5.76
CA PHE A 154 -8.60 -17.60 -6.04
C PHE A 154 -8.95 -16.58 -7.14
N PRO A 155 -8.66 -16.87 -8.42
CA PRO A 155 -8.79 -15.90 -9.51
C PRO A 155 -10.18 -15.26 -9.60
N GLU A 156 -11.25 -16.04 -9.56
CA GLU A 156 -12.62 -15.51 -9.65
C GLU A 156 -13.05 -14.76 -8.39
N LEU A 157 -12.80 -15.34 -7.22
CA LEU A 157 -13.20 -14.76 -5.95
C LEU A 157 -12.45 -13.44 -5.68
N SER A 158 -11.18 -13.34 -6.09
CA SER A 158 -10.40 -12.12 -5.97
C SER A 158 -11.05 -10.94 -6.69
N ARG A 159 -11.61 -11.18 -7.88
CA ARG A 159 -12.23 -10.20 -8.77
C ARG A 159 -13.57 -9.75 -8.20
N VAL A 160 -14.41 -10.71 -7.84
CA VAL A 160 -15.73 -10.46 -7.24
C VAL A 160 -15.55 -9.76 -5.89
N GLY A 161 -14.71 -10.31 -5.01
CA GLY A 161 -14.43 -9.77 -3.70
C GLY A 161 -13.89 -8.35 -3.73
N THR A 162 -12.87 -8.07 -4.55
CA THR A 162 -12.31 -6.71 -4.68
C THR A 162 -13.35 -5.73 -5.20
N SER A 163 -14.18 -6.13 -6.17
CA SER A 163 -15.24 -5.28 -6.73
C SER A 163 -16.34 -4.96 -5.70
N LEU A 164 -16.77 -5.98 -4.94
CA LEU A 164 -17.76 -5.81 -3.88
C LEU A 164 -17.23 -4.95 -2.73
N LEU A 165 -16.00 -5.19 -2.29
CA LEU A 165 -15.36 -4.43 -1.22
C LEU A 165 -15.19 -2.95 -1.60
N LEU A 166 -14.83 -2.65 -2.85
CA LEU A 166 -14.75 -1.28 -3.36
C LEU A 166 -16.08 -0.54 -3.23
N VAL A 167 -17.17 -1.12 -3.77
CA VAL A 167 -18.50 -0.50 -3.71
C VAL A 167 -18.98 -0.41 -2.27
N PHE A 168 -18.79 -1.46 -1.47
CA PHE A 168 -19.15 -1.50 -0.05
C PHE A 168 -18.48 -0.37 0.74
N TRP A 169 -17.15 -0.24 0.67
CA TRP A 169 -16.43 0.78 1.42
C TRP A 169 -16.78 2.19 0.96
N SER A 170 -16.93 2.43 -0.35
CA SER A 170 -17.32 3.76 -0.84
C SER A 170 -18.72 4.18 -0.37
N ASN A 171 -19.68 3.24 -0.30
CA ASN A 171 -21.01 3.50 0.27
C ASN A 171 -20.95 3.70 1.79
N LEU A 172 -20.23 2.83 2.50
CA LEU A 172 -20.12 2.89 3.95
C LEU A 172 -19.48 4.20 4.40
N ILE A 173 -18.38 4.63 3.79
CA ILE A 173 -17.71 5.88 4.12
C ILE A 173 -18.62 7.08 3.80
N SER A 174 -19.27 7.07 2.63
CA SER A 174 -20.20 8.15 2.24
C SER A 174 -21.33 8.35 3.24
N THR A 175 -21.93 7.25 3.70
CA THR A 175 -23.06 7.28 4.62
C THR A 175 -22.62 7.54 6.06
N PHE A 176 -21.60 6.83 6.54
CA PHE A 176 -21.11 6.93 7.92
C PHE A 176 -20.57 8.34 8.24
N TRP A 177 -19.84 8.96 7.31
CA TRP A 177 -19.31 10.32 7.50
C TRP A 177 -20.22 11.42 6.97
N SER A 178 -21.43 11.08 6.49
CA SER A 178 -22.38 12.04 5.92
C SER A 178 -21.74 12.96 4.88
N ILE A 179 -20.99 12.34 3.93
CA ILE A 179 -20.32 13.08 2.86
C ILE A 179 -21.36 13.88 2.07
N ASP A 180 -21.02 15.12 1.74
CA ASP A 180 -21.89 16.04 1.01
C ASP A 180 -22.45 15.41 -0.28
N VAL A 181 -23.72 15.73 -0.58
CA VAL A 181 -24.46 15.18 -1.72
C VAL A 181 -23.82 15.55 -3.07
N SER A 182 -23.01 16.61 -3.14
CA SER A 182 -22.23 16.94 -4.34
C SER A 182 -21.00 16.03 -4.53
N LEU A 183 -20.45 15.47 -3.45
CA LEU A 183 -19.22 14.66 -3.45
C LEU A 183 -19.48 13.16 -3.45
N SER A 184 -20.58 12.70 -2.85
CA SER A 184 -20.89 11.27 -2.76
C SER A 184 -21.15 10.63 -4.14
N PRO A 185 -21.96 11.18 -5.06
CA PRO A 185 -22.22 10.55 -6.35
C PRO A 185 -20.97 10.40 -7.23
N PRO A 186 -20.07 11.40 -7.37
CA PRO A 186 -18.80 11.21 -8.07
C PRO A 186 -17.92 10.10 -7.46
N LEU A 187 -17.84 10.02 -6.12
CA LEU A 187 -17.08 8.99 -5.42
C LEU A 187 -17.64 7.58 -5.70
N LEU A 188 -18.95 7.40 -5.56
CA LEU A 188 -19.64 6.14 -5.81
C LEU A 188 -19.57 5.73 -7.29
N CYS A 189 -19.70 6.69 -8.20
CA CYS A 189 -19.54 6.46 -9.63
C CYS A 189 -18.13 5.97 -9.96
N MET A 190 -17.09 6.62 -9.40
CA MET A 190 -15.72 6.19 -9.60
C MET A 190 -15.47 4.79 -9.03
N ALA A 191 -15.96 4.50 -7.82
CA ALA A 191 -15.86 3.18 -7.20
C ALA A 191 -16.52 2.10 -8.07
N PHE A 192 -17.72 2.37 -8.59
CA PHE A 192 -18.44 1.45 -9.49
C PHE A 192 -17.70 1.23 -10.81
N ILE A 193 -17.12 2.28 -11.41
CA ILE A 193 -16.29 2.17 -12.61
C ILE A 193 -15.09 1.26 -12.34
N VAL A 194 -14.33 1.48 -11.25
CA VAL A 194 -13.16 0.66 -10.91
C VAL A 194 -13.57 -0.79 -10.64
N ALA A 195 -14.65 -1.01 -9.89
CA ALA A 195 -15.20 -2.33 -9.61
C ALA A 195 -15.59 -3.07 -10.90
N CYS A 196 -16.34 -2.43 -11.80
CA CYS A 196 -16.70 -3.00 -13.10
C CYS A 196 -15.46 -3.37 -13.92
N ARG A 197 -14.41 -2.54 -13.85
CA ARG A 197 -13.17 -2.82 -14.58
C ARG A 197 -12.43 -4.03 -14.04
N PHE A 198 -12.26 -4.14 -12.71
CA PHE A 198 -11.61 -5.30 -12.10
C PHE A 198 -12.38 -6.59 -12.38
N TYR A 199 -13.72 -6.54 -12.45
CA TYR A 199 -14.53 -7.71 -12.77
C TYR A 199 -14.49 -8.10 -14.26
N ARG A 200 -14.64 -7.13 -15.18
CA ARG A 200 -14.84 -7.42 -16.61
C ARG A 200 -13.55 -7.62 -17.40
N TYR A 201 -12.50 -6.87 -17.09
CA TYR A 201 -11.24 -6.94 -17.85
C TYR A 201 -10.24 -7.83 -17.12
N ARG A 202 -9.66 -8.79 -17.85
CA ARG A 202 -8.80 -9.85 -17.29
C ARG A 202 -7.44 -9.95 -17.97
N ASN A 203 -6.98 -8.87 -18.60
CA ASN A 203 -5.64 -8.81 -19.18
C ASN A 203 -4.74 -7.88 -18.35
N PRO A 204 -3.41 -8.14 -18.32
CA PRO A 204 -2.46 -7.38 -17.51
C PRO A 204 -2.49 -5.87 -17.76
N GLU A 205 -2.63 -5.43 -19.02
CA GLU A 205 -2.70 -4.01 -19.37
C GLU A 205 -3.94 -3.33 -18.76
N ALA A 206 -5.08 -4.02 -18.81
CA ALA A 206 -6.32 -3.52 -18.22
C ALA A 206 -6.25 -3.50 -16.69
N ASP A 207 -5.62 -4.49 -16.06
CA ASP A 207 -5.42 -4.53 -14.61
C ASP A 207 -4.54 -3.39 -14.12
N ARG A 208 -3.46 -3.11 -14.85
CA ARG A 208 -2.62 -1.94 -14.60
C ARG A 208 -3.43 -0.64 -14.71
N LYS A 209 -4.26 -0.49 -15.75
CA LYS A 209 -5.13 0.70 -15.89
C LYS A 209 -6.18 0.78 -14.79
N SER A 210 -6.76 -0.35 -14.38
CA SER A 210 -7.72 -0.42 -13.27
C SER A 210 -7.05 -0.01 -11.95
N TYR A 211 -5.82 -0.45 -11.71
CA TYR A 211 -5.04 -0.08 -10.53
C TYR A 211 -4.64 1.40 -10.51
N LEU A 212 -4.33 2.00 -11.66
CA LEU A 212 -4.08 3.45 -11.76
C LEU A 212 -5.34 4.26 -11.39
N LEU A 213 -6.50 3.84 -11.90
CA LEU A 213 -7.79 4.44 -11.55
C LEU A 213 -8.14 4.23 -10.07
N TYR A 214 -7.88 3.04 -9.52
CA TYR A 214 -8.04 2.73 -8.09
C TYR A 214 -7.26 3.71 -7.20
N ASN A 215 -6.02 4.04 -7.56
CA ASN A 215 -5.19 5.01 -6.82
C ASN A 215 -5.48 6.47 -7.18
N SER A 216 -6.50 6.75 -7.99
CA SER A 216 -6.79 8.09 -8.52
C SER A 216 -5.59 8.75 -9.23
N ASN A 217 -4.65 7.94 -9.73
CA ASN A 217 -3.45 8.43 -10.40
C ASN A 217 -3.69 8.51 -11.91
N ARG A 218 -3.91 9.73 -12.41
CA ARG A 218 -4.15 9.98 -13.85
C ARG A 218 -2.89 10.33 -14.64
N GLY A 219 -1.75 10.54 -13.98
CA GLY A 219 -0.58 11.20 -14.58
C GLY A 219 0.67 10.35 -14.73
N TRP A 220 0.80 9.25 -13.98
CA TRP A 220 2.06 8.50 -13.98
C TRP A 220 2.09 7.45 -15.10
N ARG A 221 2.78 7.78 -16.19
CA ARG A 221 3.24 6.80 -17.18
C ARG A 221 4.58 6.26 -16.70
N GLU A 222 4.72 4.95 -16.58
CA GLU A 222 6.05 4.39 -16.32
C GLU A 222 6.95 4.78 -17.50
N PRO A 223 8.15 5.30 -17.24
CA PRO A 223 8.91 5.98 -18.27
C PRO A 223 9.43 5.10 -19.42
N TYR A 224 9.18 3.78 -19.45
CA TYR A 224 9.73 2.88 -20.48
C TYR A 224 8.83 1.65 -20.74
N THR A 225 7.57 1.86 -21.11
CA THR A 225 6.76 0.86 -21.84
C THR A 225 6.56 1.31 -23.28
#